data_AF-A0A661D7Z8-F1
#
_entry.id   AF-A0A661D7Z8-F1
#
_cell.length_a   1.000
_cell.length_b   1.000
_cell.length_c   1.000
_cell.angle_alpha   90.00
_cell.angle_beta   90.00
_cell.angle_gamma   90.00
#
_symmetry.space_group_name_H-M   'P 1'
#
loop_
_entity.id
_entity.type
_entity.pdbx_description
1 polymer ?
#
loop_
_entity_poly.entity_id
_entity_poly.type
_entity_poly.pdbx_seq_one_letter_code
_entity_poly.pdbx_strand_id
1 'polypeptide(L)'
;RAGRDAAWRAAENALPLLGGNHQLKFMFLPDGEDPDSVVRQQGAENFNSLVEQAQNYSDFFFATLESRVDIASMDGRARLVEIAKPYLRHIPAGIYRDMLEQQLADRAQTNTELLHKHLERPPQNKSKALQKALTASTAISPVRMAITIVLQHPELHSAVDKFDKISSLDRPGIKILAELLETLHQNPHLNTAALLERARESEHAEHLQRLVLQPLSLSADELKHELVGIIQQLQQQALAERQTYLTAKPFSKLTDAEKEEIRNKTI
;
A
#
# COMPACT_ATOMS: atom_id res chain seq x y z
N ARG A 1 -30.34 -10.46 -23.57
CA ARG A 1 -29.75 -10.96 -22.27
C ARG A 1 -28.40 -11.62 -22.48
N ALA A 2 -28.27 -12.66 -23.31
CA ALA A 2 -27.01 -13.39 -23.53
C ALA A 2 -25.79 -12.50 -23.88
N GLY A 3 -25.96 -11.47 -24.72
CA GLY A 3 -24.87 -10.54 -25.07
C GLY A 3 -24.36 -9.69 -23.91
N ARG A 4 -25.23 -9.24 -23.00
CA ARG A 4 -24.82 -8.47 -21.80
C ARG A 4 -24.11 -9.36 -20.79
N ASP A 5 -24.54 -10.61 -20.64
CA ASP A 5 -23.86 -11.58 -19.77
C ASP A 5 -22.46 -11.93 -20.30
N ALA A 6 -22.31 -12.05 -21.63
CA ALA A 6 -21.01 -12.24 -22.27
C ALA A 6 -20.10 -11.00 -22.10
N ALA A 7 -20.65 -9.79 -22.27
CA ALA A 7 -19.93 -8.54 -22.03
C ALA A 7 -19.46 -8.42 -20.57
N TRP A 8 -20.29 -8.82 -19.60
CA TRP A 8 -19.89 -8.83 -18.19
C TRP A 8 -18.71 -9.78 -17.93
N ARG A 9 -18.75 -11.01 -18.48
CA ARG A 9 -17.62 -11.94 -18.36
C ARG A 9 -16.35 -11.39 -19.01
N ALA A 10 -16.47 -10.72 -20.15
CA ALA A 10 -15.33 -10.08 -20.80
C ALA A 10 -14.77 -8.92 -19.95
N ALA A 11 -15.64 -8.14 -19.30
CA ALA A 11 -15.24 -7.09 -18.37
C ALA A 11 -14.47 -7.66 -17.17
N GLU A 12 -14.95 -8.76 -16.57
CA GLU A 12 -14.29 -9.44 -15.45
C GLU A 12 -12.89 -9.97 -15.85
N ASN A 13 -12.78 -10.61 -17.01
CA ASN A 13 -11.51 -11.15 -17.49
C ASN A 13 -10.48 -10.06 -17.86
N ALA A 14 -10.95 -8.86 -18.22
CA ALA A 14 -10.09 -7.76 -18.60
C ALA A 14 -9.56 -6.94 -17.40
N LEU A 15 -10.07 -7.17 -16.18
CA LEU A 15 -9.67 -6.44 -14.96
C LEU A 15 -8.13 -6.33 -14.77
N PRO A 16 -7.33 -7.40 -14.97
CA PRO A 16 -5.88 -7.33 -14.77
C PRO A 16 -5.13 -6.48 -15.81
N LEU A 17 -5.78 -6.16 -16.93
CA LEU A 17 -5.20 -5.37 -18.04
C LEU A 17 -5.50 -3.88 -17.91
N LEU A 18 -6.37 -3.50 -16.96
CA LEU A 18 -6.78 -2.12 -16.72
C LEU A 18 -5.68 -1.35 -15.97
N GLY A 19 -5.48 -0.08 -16.31
CA GLY A 19 -4.49 0.81 -15.65
C GLY A 19 -3.16 1.04 -16.37
N GLY A 20 -2.97 0.45 -17.55
CA GLY A 20 -1.86 0.76 -18.48
C GLY A 20 -2.30 1.62 -19.69
N ASN A 21 -1.69 1.40 -20.87
CA ASN A 21 -2.02 2.11 -22.11
C ASN A 21 -3.23 1.54 -22.87
N HIS A 22 -4.11 0.80 -22.20
CA HIS A 22 -5.24 0.11 -22.82
C HIS A 22 -6.56 0.81 -22.50
N GLN A 23 -7.37 1.06 -23.53
CA GLN A 23 -8.72 1.54 -23.38
C GLN A 23 -9.70 0.42 -23.71
N LEU A 24 -10.63 0.14 -22.79
CA LEU A 24 -11.69 -0.83 -22.99
C LEU A 24 -13.05 -0.13 -23.10
N LYS A 25 -13.80 -0.47 -24.15
CA LYS A 25 -15.15 0.01 -24.43
C LYS A 25 -16.09 -1.15 -24.80
N PHE A 26 -17.37 -0.96 -24.55
CA PHE A 26 -18.44 -1.92 -24.86
C PHE A 26 -19.42 -1.31 -25.84
N MET A 27 -19.60 -1.95 -26.98
CA MET A 27 -20.61 -1.61 -27.97
C MET A 27 -21.71 -2.68 -27.94
N PHE A 28 -22.97 -2.26 -27.80
CA PHE A 28 -24.13 -3.15 -27.87
C PHE A 28 -24.94 -2.81 -29.11
N LEU A 29 -25.16 -3.81 -29.97
CA LEU A 29 -25.98 -3.68 -31.16
C LEU A 29 -27.47 -3.91 -30.82
N PRO A 30 -28.40 -3.45 -31.69
CA PRO A 30 -29.82 -3.77 -31.57
C PRO A 30 -30.09 -5.28 -31.52
N ASP A 31 -31.22 -5.66 -30.93
CA ASP A 31 -31.58 -7.08 -30.81
C ASP A 31 -31.74 -7.73 -32.19
N GLY A 32 -31.03 -8.84 -32.42
CA GLY A 32 -31.06 -9.59 -33.67
C GLY A 32 -30.06 -9.12 -34.73
N GLU A 33 -29.30 -8.06 -34.47
CA GLU A 33 -28.28 -7.54 -35.37
C GLU A 33 -26.88 -8.07 -35.00
N ASP A 34 -26.03 -8.27 -36.01
CA ASP A 34 -24.60 -8.57 -35.90
C ASP A 34 -23.76 -7.51 -36.64
N PRO A 35 -22.43 -7.48 -36.47
CA PRO A 35 -21.61 -6.45 -37.12
C PRO A 35 -21.74 -6.43 -38.65
N ASP A 36 -21.93 -7.59 -39.28
CA ASP A 36 -22.05 -7.71 -40.74
C ASP A 36 -23.41 -7.18 -41.22
N SER A 37 -24.50 -7.50 -40.52
CA SER A 37 -25.85 -7.01 -40.83
C SER A 37 -25.96 -5.50 -40.64
N VAL A 38 -25.39 -4.95 -39.58
CA VAL A 38 -25.37 -3.49 -39.34
C VAL A 38 -24.62 -2.75 -40.44
N VAL A 39 -23.44 -3.25 -40.84
CA VAL A 39 -22.65 -2.62 -41.91
C VAL A 39 -23.39 -2.72 -43.25
N ARG A 40 -24.04 -3.85 -43.55
CA ARG A 40 -24.81 -4.03 -44.78
C ARG A 40 -26.07 -3.17 -44.84
N GLN A 41 -26.78 -3.02 -43.73
CA GLN A 41 -28.04 -2.28 -43.68
C GLN A 41 -27.85 -0.76 -43.51
N GLN A 42 -26.88 -0.35 -42.69
CA GLN A 42 -26.73 1.03 -42.21
C GLN A 42 -25.43 1.68 -42.69
N GLY A 43 -24.55 0.92 -43.36
CA GLY A 43 -23.28 1.41 -43.90
C GLY A 43 -22.15 1.47 -42.87
N ALA A 44 -20.92 1.57 -43.38
CA ALA A 44 -19.71 1.61 -42.54
C ALA A 44 -19.60 2.88 -41.68
N GLU A 45 -20.08 4.02 -42.18
CA GLU A 45 -20.06 5.30 -41.46
C GLU A 45 -20.90 5.25 -40.17
N ASN A 46 -22.09 4.64 -40.26
CA ASN A 46 -22.95 4.47 -39.09
C ASN A 46 -22.34 3.47 -38.09
N PHE A 47 -21.74 2.39 -38.58
CA PHE A 47 -21.03 1.43 -37.72
C PHE A 47 -19.88 2.09 -36.96
N ASN A 48 -19.04 2.91 -37.63
CA ASN A 48 -17.97 3.64 -36.97
C ASN A 48 -18.51 4.64 -35.93
N SER A 49 -19.63 5.30 -36.21
CA SER A 49 -20.30 6.17 -35.24
C SER A 49 -20.74 5.40 -33.99
N LEU A 50 -21.24 4.17 -34.15
CA LEU A 50 -21.58 3.28 -33.02
C LEU A 50 -20.34 2.87 -32.21
N VAL A 51 -19.20 2.66 -32.86
CA VAL A 51 -17.92 2.35 -32.18
C VAL A 51 -17.41 3.54 -31.37
N GLU A 52 -17.53 4.76 -31.90
CA GLU A 52 -17.15 5.98 -31.19
C GLU A 52 -18.01 6.22 -29.95
N GLN A 53 -19.32 5.96 -30.07
CA GLN A 53 -20.31 6.05 -29.00
C GLN A 53 -20.30 4.85 -28.03
N ALA A 54 -19.40 3.88 -28.24
CA ALA A 54 -19.30 2.71 -27.38
C ALA A 54 -19.07 3.14 -25.92
N GLN A 55 -19.76 2.47 -25.01
CA GLN A 55 -19.77 2.77 -23.59
C GLN A 55 -18.40 2.50 -22.98
N ASN A 56 -17.89 3.42 -22.15
CA ASN A 56 -16.63 3.19 -21.44
C ASN A 56 -16.77 2.05 -20.42
N TYR A 57 -15.65 1.39 -20.12
CA TYR A 57 -15.60 0.33 -19.10
C TYR A 57 -16.20 0.78 -17.76
N SER A 58 -15.82 1.95 -17.23
CA SER A 58 -16.30 2.47 -15.94
C SER A 58 -17.84 2.58 -15.91
N ASP A 59 -18.41 3.12 -16.98
CA ASP A 59 -19.86 3.36 -17.07
C ASP A 59 -20.61 2.04 -17.17
N PHE A 60 -20.12 1.11 -18.00
CA PHE A 60 -20.69 -0.23 -18.12
C PHE A 60 -20.61 -1.01 -16.80
N PHE A 61 -19.46 -0.93 -16.13
CA PHE A 61 -19.19 -1.60 -14.86
C PHE A 61 -20.14 -1.12 -13.77
N PHE A 62 -20.21 0.18 -13.52
CA PHE A 62 -21.07 0.73 -12.47
C PHE A 62 -22.55 0.55 -12.80
N ALA A 63 -22.99 0.79 -14.05
CA ALA A 63 -24.39 0.57 -14.43
C ALA A 63 -24.84 -0.89 -14.20
N THR A 64 -23.94 -1.85 -14.43
CA THR A 64 -24.23 -3.28 -14.22
C THR A 64 -24.28 -3.66 -12.74
N LEU A 65 -23.49 -3.01 -11.89
CA LEU A 65 -23.55 -3.24 -10.44
C LEU A 65 -24.74 -2.54 -9.80
N GLU A 66 -25.03 -1.31 -10.20
CA GLU A 66 -26.17 -0.52 -9.76
C GLU A 66 -27.50 -1.20 -10.10
N SER A 67 -27.60 -1.89 -11.24
CA SER A 67 -28.83 -2.63 -11.58
C SER A 67 -29.13 -3.81 -10.64
N ARG A 68 -28.21 -4.18 -9.75
CA ARG A 68 -28.35 -5.30 -8.79
C ARG A 68 -28.72 -4.83 -7.38
N VAL A 69 -28.76 -3.52 -7.14
CA VAL A 69 -28.96 -2.93 -5.80
C VAL A 69 -29.86 -1.70 -5.87
N ASP A 70 -30.51 -1.37 -4.76
CA ASP A 70 -31.30 -0.14 -4.67
C ASP A 70 -30.44 1.03 -4.14
N ILE A 71 -29.87 1.82 -5.05
CA ILE A 71 -28.99 2.95 -4.71
C ILE A 71 -29.70 4.08 -3.95
N ALA A 72 -31.03 4.15 -3.99
CA ALA A 72 -31.80 5.14 -3.23
C ALA A 72 -31.73 4.83 -1.71
N SER A 73 -31.66 3.56 -1.35
CA SER A 73 -31.53 3.10 0.02
C SER A 73 -30.08 3.14 0.52
N MET A 74 -29.89 3.45 1.80
CA MET A 74 -28.56 3.38 2.45
C MET A 74 -27.99 1.95 2.37
N ASP A 75 -28.84 0.94 2.57
CA ASP A 75 -28.46 -0.48 2.52
C ASP A 75 -28.00 -0.88 1.11
N GLY A 76 -28.65 -0.40 0.06
CA GLY A 76 -28.25 -0.68 -1.31
C GLY A 76 -26.97 0.05 -1.72
N ARG A 77 -26.70 1.26 -1.21
CA ARG A 77 -25.38 1.91 -1.37
C ARG A 77 -24.26 1.14 -0.65
N ALA A 78 -24.51 0.67 0.56
CA ALA A 78 -23.57 -0.20 1.26
C ALA A 78 -23.35 -1.52 0.49
N ARG A 79 -24.43 -2.10 -0.05
CA ARG A 79 -24.38 -3.31 -0.90
C ARG A 79 -23.57 -3.08 -2.17
N LEU A 80 -23.72 -1.92 -2.83
CA LEU A 80 -22.94 -1.54 -4.01
C LEU A 80 -21.44 -1.60 -3.73
N VAL A 81 -21.01 -1.03 -2.61
CA VAL A 81 -19.62 -1.09 -2.16
C VAL A 81 -19.18 -2.54 -1.98
N GLU A 82 -19.94 -3.37 -1.26
CA GLU A 82 -19.60 -4.78 -1.03
C GLU A 82 -19.47 -5.61 -2.31
N ILE A 83 -20.36 -5.42 -3.28
CA ILE A 83 -20.30 -6.16 -4.55
C ILE A 83 -19.22 -5.64 -5.49
N ALA A 84 -18.81 -4.37 -5.39
CA ALA A 84 -17.76 -3.78 -6.22
C ALA A 84 -16.34 -4.20 -5.78
N LYS A 85 -16.12 -4.40 -4.47
CA LYS A 85 -14.79 -4.74 -3.91
C LYS A 85 -14.05 -5.87 -4.63
N PRO A 86 -14.65 -7.06 -4.87
CA PRO A 86 -13.91 -8.16 -5.48
C PRO A 86 -13.33 -7.77 -6.84
N TYR A 87 -14.03 -6.98 -7.64
CA TYR A 87 -13.56 -6.57 -8.96
C TYR A 87 -12.42 -5.56 -8.87
N LEU A 88 -12.57 -4.52 -8.03
CA LEU A 88 -11.54 -3.49 -7.84
C LEU A 88 -10.21 -4.07 -7.33
N ARG A 89 -10.25 -5.15 -6.54
CA ARG A 89 -9.04 -5.85 -6.07
C ARG A 89 -8.27 -6.57 -7.17
N HIS A 90 -8.92 -6.95 -8.28
CA HIS A 90 -8.25 -7.58 -9.41
C HIS A 90 -7.63 -6.57 -10.39
N ILE A 91 -7.90 -5.27 -10.18
CA ILE A 91 -7.28 -4.19 -10.95
C ILE A 91 -5.90 -3.89 -10.34
N PRO A 92 -4.82 -3.84 -11.14
CA PRO A 92 -3.51 -3.42 -10.69
C PRO A 92 -3.54 -2.08 -9.95
N ALA A 93 -2.68 -1.91 -8.95
CA ALA A 93 -2.54 -0.63 -8.26
C ALA A 93 -2.04 0.45 -9.23
N GLY A 94 -2.65 1.64 -9.18
CA GLY A 94 -2.33 2.77 -10.05
C GLY A 94 -3.49 3.75 -10.19
N ILE A 95 -3.24 4.87 -10.89
CA ILE A 95 -4.16 6.01 -11.01
C ILE A 95 -5.56 5.59 -11.48
N TYR A 96 -5.65 4.63 -12.41
CA TYR A 96 -6.93 4.17 -12.93
C TYR A 96 -7.79 3.47 -11.85
N ARG A 97 -7.15 2.68 -10.99
CA ARG A 97 -7.84 2.05 -9.87
C ARG A 97 -8.31 3.10 -8.86
N ASP A 98 -7.47 4.09 -8.55
CA ASP A 98 -7.82 5.17 -7.64
C ASP A 98 -9.02 5.98 -8.15
N MET A 99 -9.06 6.26 -9.47
CA MET A 99 -10.19 6.93 -10.11
C MET A 99 -11.48 6.10 -10.04
N LEU A 100 -11.41 4.77 -10.20
CA LEU A 100 -12.57 3.89 -10.03
C LEU A 100 -13.04 3.83 -8.57
N GLU A 101 -12.12 3.80 -7.62
CA GLU A 101 -12.43 3.84 -6.19
C GLU A 101 -13.09 5.18 -5.82
N GLN A 102 -12.61 6.29 -6.35
CA GLN A 102 -13.25 7.60 -6.18
C GLN A 102 -14.67 7.63 -6.77
N GLN A 103 -14.84 7.12 -8.00
CA GLN A 103 -16.15 7.02 -8.63
C GLN A 103 -17.15 6.13 -7.86
N LEU A 104 -16.65 5.07 -7.19
CA LEU A 104 -17.47 4.24 -6.31
C LEU A 104 -17.88 5.01 -5.04
N ALA A 105 -16.97 5.80 -4.47
CA ALA A 105 -17.25 6.62 -3.29
C ALA A 105 -18.37 7.64 -3.58
N ASP A 106 -18.28 8.33 -4.71
CA ASP A 106 -19.27 9.32 -5.15
C ASP A 106 -20.67 8.70 -5.30
N ARG A 107 -20.75 7.53 -5.95
CA ARG A 107 -22.00 6.79 -6.15
C ARG A 107 -22.59 6.26 -4.84
N ALA A 108 -21.73 5.79 -3.94
CA ALA A 108 -22.13 5.31 -2.63
C ALA A 108 -22.41 6.45 -1.63
N GLN A 109 -22.20 7.72 -2.02
CA GLN A 109 -22.31 8.90 -1.16
C GLN A 109 -21.48 8.76 0.13
N THR A 110 -20.26 8.26 -0.02
CA THR A 110 -19.29 8.07 1.07
C THR A 110 -17.96 8.72 0.69
N ASN A 111 -17.03 8.83 1.63
CA ASN A 111 -15.68 9.29 1.31
C ASN A 111 -14.77 8.11 0.94
N THR A 112 -13.71 8.40 0.18
CA THR A 112 -12.70 7.41 -0.22
C THR A 112 -12.01 6.80 0.99
N GLU A 113 -11.76 7.53 2.06
CA GLU A 113 -11.12 7.00 3.29
C GLU A 113 -11.95 5.92 4.01
N LEU A 114 -13.28 6.11 4.14
CA LEU A 114 -14.18 5.08 4.67
C LEU A 114 -14.31 3.94 3.67
N LEU A 115 -14.36 4.25 2.37
CA LEU A 115 -14.37 3.23 1.32
C LEU A 115 -13.12 2.35 1.41
N HIS A 116 -11.92 2.90 1.56
CA HIS A 116 -10.68 2.13 1.76
C HIS A 116 -10.75 1.26 3.02
N LYS A 117 -11.26 1.77 4.15
CA LYS A 117 -11.48 0.93 5.36
C LYS A 117 -12.38 -0.29 5.10
N HIS A 118 -13.33 -0.17 4.17
CA HIS A 118 -14.23 -1.24 3.77
C HIS A 118 -13.68 -2.10 2.61
N LEU A 119 -12.96 -1.52 1.64
CA LEU A 119 -12.29 -2.19 0.50
C LEU A 119 -11.11 -3.06 0.96
N GLU A 120 -10.44 -2.66 2.03
CA GLU A 120 -9.32 -3.38 2.67
C GLU A 120 -9.77 -4.63 3.46
N ARG A 121 -11.08 -4.94 3.55
CA ARG A 121 -11.57 -6.16 4.23
C ARG A 121 -12.20 -7.20 3.30
N PRO A 122 -11.51 -8.33 3.02
CA PRO A 122 -11.87 -9.67 3.49
C PRO A 122 -11.04 -9.95 4.78
N PRO A 123 -11.07 -11.10 5.47
CA PRO A 123 -10.77 -11.18 6.91
C PRO A 123 -9.27 -10.95 7.25
N GLN A 124 -8.83 -9.69 7.31
CA GLN A 124 -7.54 -9.33 7.91
C GLN A 124 -7.57 -9.35 9.45
N ASN A 125 -8.71 -9.72 10.06
CA ASN A 125 -8.71 -10.14 11.47
C ASN A 125 -8.20 -11.57 11.69
N LYS A 126 -7.76 -12.28 10.64
CA LYS A 126 -6.86 -13.43 10.79
C LYS A 126 -5.41 -13.11 10.45
N SER A 127 -5.07 -11.92 9.95
CA SER A 127 -3.67 -11.53 9.71
C SER A 127 -2.99 -10.80 10.88
N LYS A 128 -3.69 -10.51 11.98
CA LYS A 128 -2.99 -10.17 13.25
C LYS A 128 -2.87 -11.33 14.23
N ALA A 129 -3.63 -12.41 14.03
CA ALA A 129 -3.60 -13.59 14.90
C ALA A 129 -2.96 -14.81 14.23
N LEU A 130 -3.25 -15.09 12.96
CA LEU A 130 -2.59 -16.17 12.20
C LEU A 130 -1.27 -15.71 11.56
N GLN A 131 -1.12 -14.43 11.24
CA GLN A 131 0.19 -13.82 10.90
C GLN A 131 0.99 -13.42 12.14
N LYS A 132 0.50 -13.76 13.35
CA LYS A 132 1.29 -13.85 14.59
C LYS A 132 1.63 -15.30 14.92
N ALA A 133 1.04 -16.27 14.21
CA ALA A 133 1.23 -17.71 14.40
C ALA A 133 1.98 -18.41 13.25
N LEU A 134 1.93 -17.89 12.00
CA LEU A 134 2.68 -18.38 10.84
C LEU A 134 3.97 -17.59 10.57
N THR A 135 4.12 -16.42 11.16
CA THR A 135 5.38 -15.66 11.24
C THR A 135 6.20 -16.00 12.48
N ALA A 136 5.59 -16.73 13.42
CA ALA A 136 6.21 -17.14 14.68
C ALA A 136 7.43 -18.04 14.47
N SER A 137 7.68 -18.53 13.24
CA SER A 137 8.88 -19.30 12.94
C SER A 137 9.90 -18.62 12.02
N THR A 138 9.59 -17.52 11.30
CA THR A 138 10.57 -16.91 10.35
C THR A 138 10.36 -15.44 9.95
N ALA A 139 9.43 -14.66 10.52
CA ALA A 139 9.33 -13.25 10.12
C ALA A 139 10.56 -12.45 10.56
N ILE A 140 11.19 -11.80 9.58
CA ILE A 140 12.25 -10.81 9.80
C ILE A 140 11.66 -9.73 10.71
N SER A 141 12.25 -9.54 11.89
CA SER A 141 11.90 -8.42 12.79
C SER A 141 11.96 -7.09 12.01
N PRO A 142 11.08 -6.10 12.26
CA PRO A 142 11.16 -4.79 11.61
C PRO A 142 12.55 -4.15 11.68
N VAL A 143 13.25 -4.32 12.81
CA VAL A 143 14.63 -3.85 12.98
C VAL A 143 15.58 -4.56 12.03
N ARG A 144 15.44 -5.88 11.88
CA ARG A 144 16.25 -6.68 10.97
C ARG A 144 15.95 -6.32 9.51
N MET A 145 14.69 -6.04 9.18
CA MET A 145 14.30 -5.57 7.84
C MET A 145 14.95 -4.22 7.52
N ALA A 146 14.89 -3.26 8.43
CA ALA A 146 15.55 -1.97 8.25
C ALA A 146 17.08 -2.11 8.06
N ILE A 147 17.74 -2.97 8.87
CA ILE A 147 19.18 -3.25 8.69
C ILE A 147 19.43 -3.87 7.30
N THR A 148 18.61 -4.83 6.87
CA THR A 148 18.75 -5.46 5.54
C THR A 148 18.59 -4.43 4.42
N ILE A 149 17.58 -3.55 4.48
CA ILE A 149 17.34 -2.51 3.48
C ILE A 149 18.53 -1.54 3.43
N VAL A 150 18.99 -1.06 4.59
CA VAL A 150 20.11 -0.10 4.67
C VAL A 150 21.42 -0.71 4.16
N LEU A 151 21.66 -2.00 4.39
CA LEU A 151 22.85 -2.67 3.88
C LEU A 151 22.79 -2.90 2.37
N GLN A 152 21.65 -3.33 1.82
CA GLN A 152 21.51 -3.64 0.39
C GLN A 152 21.32 -2.40 -0.48
N HIS A 153 20.69 -1.35 0.06
CA HIS A 153 20.38 -0.09 -0.61
C HIS A 153 20.81 1.13 0.24
N PRO A 154 22.12 1.35 0.43
CA PRO A 154 22.63 2.43 1.27
C PRO A 154 22.14 3.83 0.86
N GLU A 155 21.83 4.04 -0.42
CA GLU A 155 21.30 5.29 -0.98
C GLU A 155 19.98 5.75 -0.33
N LEU A 156 19.20 4.81 0.20
CA LEU A 156 17.89 5.08 0.80
C LEU A 156 17.99 5.77 2.18
N HIS A 157 19.17 5.85 2.79
CA HIS A 157 19.36 6.61 4.05
C HIS A 157 18.93 8.07 3.92
N SER A 158 19.10 8.65 2.72
CA SER A 158 18.72 10.03 2.39
C SER A 158 17.23 10.33 2.56
N ALA A 159 16.38 9.30 2.56
CA ALA A 159 14.94 9.44 2.78
C ALA A 159 14.55 9.48 4.27
N VAL A 160 15.50 9.20 5.17
CA VAL A 160 15.26 9.13 6.62
C VAL A 160 15.70 10.44 7.26
N ASP A 161 14.74 11.32 7.56
CA ASP A 161 15.05 12.66 8.09
C ASP A 161 15.57 12.66 9.53
N LYS A 162 14.90 11.92 10.42
CA LYS A 162 15.21 11.88 11.86
C LYS A 162 15.26 10.44 12.32
N PHE A 163 16.19 10.12 13.21
CA PHE A 163 16.29 8.81 13.84
C PHE A 163 16.91 8.86 15.24
N ASP A 164 17.24 10.06 15.75
CA ASP A 164 17.97 10.28 17.01
C ASP A 164 17.37 9.56 18.23
N LYS A 165 16.05 9.36 18.19
CA LYS A 165 15.28 8.77 19.29
C LYS A 165 15.28 7.23 19.27
N ILE A 166 15.65 6.57 18.18
CA ILE A 166 15.57 5.10 18.12
C ILE A 166 16.56 4.45 19.08
N SER A 167 17.70 5.08 19.35
CA SER A 167 18.78 4.59 20.20
C SER A 167 18.36 4.38 21.66
N SER A 168 17.25 5.00 22.09
CA SER A 168 16.71 4.81 23.44
C SER A 168 15.90 3.52 23.62
N LEU A 169 15.57 2.83 22.52
CA LEU A 169 14.85 1.56 22.57
C LEU A 169 15.80 0.42 22.97
N ASP A 170 15.43 -0.32 24.03
CA ASP A 170 16.17 -1.50 24.45
C ASP A 170 15.71 -2.74 23.67
N ARG A 171 16.16 -2.86 22.41
CA ARG A 171 15.81 -4.00 21.54
C ARG A 171 17.01 -4.50 20.73
N PRO A 172 17.08 -5.81 20.45
CA PRO A 172 18.17 -6.39 19.64
C PRO A 172 18.28 -5.73 18.26
N GLY A 173 19.49 -5.32 17.89
CA GLY A 173 19.80 -4.73 16.58
C GLY A 173 19.54 -3.23 16.45
N ILE A 174 18.90 -2.57 17.42
CA ILE A 174 18.65 -1.11 17.36
C ILE A 174 19.95 -0.32 17.32
N LYS A 175 20.94 -0.69 18.15
CA LYS A 175 22.26 -0.04 18.16
C LYS A 175 22.95 -0.15 16.80
N ILE A 176 22.92 -1.34 16.21
CA ILE A 176 23.49 -1.60 14.87
C ILE A 176 22.78 -0.74 13.81
N LEU A 177 21.45 -0.67 13.84
CA LEU A 177 20.68 0.13 12.89
C LEU A 177 21.00 1.62 13.03
N ALA A 178 21.08 2.13 14.25
CA ALA A 178 21.45 3.52 14.52
C ALA A 178 22.87 3.84 14.02
N GLU A 179 23.83 2.96 14.33
CA GLU A 179 25.23 3.11 13.88
C GLU A 179 25.36 3.09 12.34
N LEU A 180 24.61 2.23 11.65
CA LEU A 180 24.59 2.18 10.18
C LEU A 180 24.02 3.46 9.59
N LEU A 181 22.89 3.94 10.10
CA LEU A 181 22.26 5.18 9.65
C LEU A 181 23.14 6.42 9.92
N GLU A 182 23.81 6.46 11.08
CA GLU A 182 24.74 7.53 11.43
C GLU A 182 25.98 7.49 10.52
N THR A 183 26.54 6.32 10.29
CA THR A 183 27.70 6.13 9.41
C THR A 183 27.39 6.60 7.98
N LEU A 184 26.20 6.28 7.46
CA LEU A 184 25.75 6.70 6.15
C LEU A 184 25.44 8.19 6.07
N HIS A 185 24.84 8.77 7.11
CA HIS A 185 24.65 10.22 7.18
C HIS A 185 25.98 10.99 7.18
N GLN A 186 26.99 10.49 7.89
CA GLN A 186 28.33 11.09 7.90
C GLN A 186 29.11 10.84 6.62
N ASN A 187 28.82 9.74 5.91
CA ASN A 187 29.52 9.33 4.70
C ASN A 187 28.52 8.85 3.62
N PRO A 188 27.80 9.75 2.94
CA PRO A 188 26.69 9.38 2.04
C PRO A 188 27.09 8.55 0.82
N HIS A 189 28.39 8.50 0.49
CA HIS A 189 28.93 7.79 -0.67
C HIS A 189 29.29 6.33 -0.39
N LEU A 190 29.11 5.84 0.85
CA LEU A 190 29.43 4.46 1.19
C LEU A 190 28.47 3.48 0.51
N ASN A 191 29.03 2.41 -0.04
CA ASN A 191 28.28 1.29 -0.62
C ASN A 191 28.23 0.09 0.34
N THR A 192 27.46 -0.93 -0.01
CA THR A 192 27.30 -2.17 0.78
C THR A 192 28.64 -2.81 1.17
N ALA A 193 29.61 -2.86 0.25
CA ALA A 193 30.92 -3.44 0.51
C ALA A 193 31.71 -2.63 1.56
N ALA A 194 31.67 -1.31 1.49
CA ALA A 194 32.34 -0.43 2.46
C ALA A 194 31.70 -0.52 3.85
N LEU A 195 30.38 -0.69 3.94
CA LEU A 195 29.69 -0.94 5.21
C LEU A 195 30.10 -2.29 5.82
N LEU A 196 30.16 -3.35 5.01
CA LEU A 196 30.59 -4.68 5.49
C LEU A 196 32.07 -4.70 5.91
N GLU A 197 32.95 -3.97 5.22
CA GLU A 197 34.37 -3.88 5.59
C GLU A 197 34.54 -3.22 6.96
N ARG A 198 33.83 -2.12 7.21
CA ARG A 198 33.84 -1.44 8.51
C ARG A 198 33.27 -2.30 9.63
N ALA A 199 32.27 -3.13 9.31
CA ALA A 199 31.66 -4.03 10.26
C ALA A 199 32.43 -5.35 10.46
N ARG A 200 33.56 -5.58 9.77
CA ARG A 200 34.30 -6.86 9.79
C ARG A 200 34.83 -7.23 11.17
N GLU A 201 35.28 -6.24 11.94
CA GLU A 201 35.79 -6.44 13.31
C GLU A 201 34.68 -6.50 14.37
N SER A 202 33.42 -6.29 13.98
CA SER A 202 32.29 -6.36 14.90
C SER A 202 31.88 -7.80 15.20
N GLU A 203 31.32 -8.03 16.39
CA GLU A 203 30.70 -9.31 16.79
C GLU A 203 29.53 -9.72 15.87
N HIS A 204 29.06 -8.83 15.00
CA HIS A 204 27.90 -9.04 14.13
C HIS A 204 28.26 -9.21 12.65
N ALA A 205 29.55 -9.25 12.30
CA ALA A 205 30.04 -9.31 10.92
C ALA A 205 29.37 -10.42 10.08
N GLU A 206 29.37 -11.66 10.59
CA GLU A 206 28.75 -12.79 9.88
C GLU A 206 27.23 -12.61 9.70
N HIS A 207 26.57 -12.00 10.68
CA HIS A 207 25.13 -11.80 10.61
C HIS A 207 24.78 -10.79 9.50
N LEU A 208 25.52 -9.68 9.43
CA LEU A 208 25.31 -8.64 8.42
C LEU A 208 25.57 -9.17 7.00
N GLN A 209 26.59 -10.02 6.82
CA GLN A 209 26.84 -10.68 5.53
C GLN A 209 25.67 -11.57 5.09
N ARG A 210 25.05 -12.32 6.02
CA ARG A 210 23.87 -13.13 5.72
C ARG A 210 22.65 -12.27 5.35
N LEU A 211 22.52 -11.08 5.94
CA LEU A 211 21.43 -10.15 5.60
C LEU A 211 21.58 -9.57 4.19
N VAL A 212 22.80 -9.31 3.73
CA VAL A 212 23.04 -8.81 2.36
C VAL A 212 22.64 -9.84 1.30
N LEU A 213 22.80 -11.14 1.58
CA LEU A 213 22.43 -12.21 0.64
C LEU A 213 20.92 -12.53 0.66
N GLN A 214 20.14 -11.86 1.50
CA GLN A 214 18.72 -12.14 1.66
C GLN A 214 17.91 -11.50 0.52
N PRO A 215 17.09 -12.25 -0.24
CA PRO A 215 16.30 -11.66 -1.31
C PRO A 215 15.24 -10.71 -0.77
N LEU A 216 15.19 -9.50 -1.33
CA LEU A 216 14.10 -8.53 -1.14
C LEU A 216 13.18 -8.58 -2.36
N SER A 217 11.89 -8.84 -2.13
CA SER A 217 10.88 -8.97 -3.21
C SER A 217 10.19 -7.66 -3.57
N LEU A 218 10.68 -6.53 -3.06
CA LEU A 218 10.09 -5.20 -3.21
C LEU A 218 10.91 -4.38 -4.21
N SER A 219 10.25 -3.47 -4.92
CA SER A 219 10.91 -2.46 -5.75
C SER A 219 11.67 -1.43 -4.90
N ALA A 220 12.61 -0.69 -5.51
CA ALA A 220 13.39 0.33 -4.81
C ALA A 220 12.52 1.40 -4.13
N ASP A 221 11.42 1.80 -4.78
CA ASP A 221 10.47 2.76 -4.21
C ASP A 221 9.71 2.16 -3.02
N GLU A 222 9.26 0.91 -3.11
CA GLU A 222 8.61 0.22 -1.98
C GLU A 222 9.58 0.03 -0.81
N LEU A 223 10.84 -0.30 -1.06
CA LEU A 223 11.88 -0.41 -0.04
C LEU A 223 12.15 0.91 0.67
N LYS A 224 12.13 2.02 -0.07
CA LYS A 224 12.22 3.36 0.50
C LYS A 224 11.06 3.64 1.47
N HIS A 225 9.83 3.39 1.04
CA HIS A 225 8.64 3.60 1.88
C HIS A 225 8.66 2.69 3.11
N GLU A 226 9.07 1.44 2.95
CA GLU A 226 9.20 0.47 4.05
C GLU A 226 10.23 0.92 5.08
N LEU A 227 11.42 1.34 4.64
CA LEU A 227 12.47 1.86 5.52
C LEU A 227 11.98 3.07 6.33
N VAL A 228 11.38 4.05 5.66
CA VAL A 228 10.86 5.26 6.30
C VAL A 228 9.77 4.90 7.31
N GLY A 229 8.84 4.02 6.94
CA GLY A 229 7.77 3.55 7.83
C GLY A 229 8.30 2.86 9.08
N ILE A 230 9.28 1.97 8.94
CA ILE A 230 9.90 1.28 10.08
C ILE A 230 10.57 2.29 11.02
N ILE A 231 11.37 3.22 10.50
CA ILE A 231 12.08 4.21 11.33
C ILE A 231 11.12 5.17 12.03
N GLN A 232 10.06 5.61 11.35
CA GLN A 232 9.01 6.43 11.96
C GLN A 232 8.29 5.69 13.09
N GLN A 233 7.95 4.42 12.87
CA GLN A 233 7.31 3.59 13.89
C GLN A 233 8.22 3.40 15.11
N LEU A 234 9.52 3.15 14.91
CA LEU A 234 10.48 3.01 16.01
C LEU A 234 10.60 4.32 16.80
N GLN A 235 10.63 5.47 16.15
CA GLN A 235 10.67 6.76 16.84
C GLN A 235 9.40 7.04 17.65
N GLN A 236 8.22 6.76 17.08
CA GLN A 236 6.96 6.92 17.81
C GLN A 236 6.92 6.02 19.04
N GLN A 237 7.44 4.80 18.95
CA GLN A 237 7.54 3.89 20.07
C GLN A 237 8.53 4.39 21.13
N ALA A 238 9.70 4.89 20.73
CA ALA A 238 10.67 5.49 21.65
C ALA A 238 10.06 6.68 22.41
N LEU A 239 9.30 7.52 21.71
CA LEU A 239 8.58 8.64 22.30
C LEU A 239 7.50 8.19 23.28
N ALA A 240 6.71 7.18 22.92
CA ALA A 240 5.67 6.64 23.79
C ALA A 240 6.27 5.99 25.06
N GLU A 241 7.35 5.23 24.93
CA GLU A 241 8.08 4.63 26.06
C GLU A 241 8.67 5.72 26.97
N ARG A 242 9.25 6.77 26.39
CA ARG A 242 9.75 7.94 27.14
C ARG A 242 8.63 8.68 27.86
N GLN A 243 7.50 8.92 27.21
CA GLN A 243 6.32 9.56 27.82
C GLN A 243 5.76 8.71 28.96
N THR A 244 5.71 7.39 28.78
CA THR A 244 5.28 6.46 29.83
C THR A 244 6.24 6.51 31.03
N TYR A 245 7.56 6.54 30.78
CA TYR A 245 8.56 6.67 31.84
C TYR A 245 8.40 7.98 32.63
N LEU A 246 8.21 9.11 31.93
CA LEU A 246 8.06 10.42 32.56
C LEU A 246 6.76 10.56 33.36
N THR A 247 5.66 9.96 32.90
CA THR A 247 4.36 10.00 33.59
C THR A 247 4.29 9.02 34.76
N ALA A 248 4.99 7.89 34.70
CA ALA A 248 5.07 6.92 35.80
C ALA A 248 5.99 7.38 36.95
N LYS A 249 6.94 8.28 36.68
CA LYS A 249 7.90 8.78 37.68
C LYS A 249 7.28 9.95 38.47
N PRO A 250 7.33 9.93 39.83
CA PRO A 250 6.83 11.05 40.63
C PRO A 250 7.57 12.34 40.29
N PHE A 251 6.85 13.46 40.17
CA PHE A 251 7.41 14.77 39.81
C PHE A 251 8.58 15.20 40.72
N SER A 252 8.58 14.76 41.98
CA SER A 252 9.63 14.99 42.98
C SER A 252 10.95 14.27 42.70
N LYS A 253 10.95 13.23 41.85
CA LYS A 253 12.13 12.46 41.46
C LYS A 253 12.62 12.79 40.04
N LEU A 254 11.92 13.67 39.32
CA LEU A 254 12.35 14.13 38.01
C LEU A 254 13.54 15.07 38.15
N THR A 255 14.53 14.87 37.29
CA THR A 255 15.64 15.81 37.11
C THR A 255 15.13 17.11 36.49
N ASP A 256 15.89 18.19 36.61
CA ASP A 256 15.46 19.48 36.07
C ASP A 256 15.34 19.47 34.54
N ALA A 257 16.16 18.67 33.85
CA ALA A 257 16.04 18.41 32.41
C ALA A 257 14.74 17.67 32.04
N GLU A 258 14.34 16.66 32.81
CA GLU A 258 13.08 15.92 32.59
C GLU A 258 11.84 16.80 32.84
N LYS A 259 11.93 17.76 33.78
CA LYS A 259 10.85 18.73 34.04
C LYS A 259 10.71 19.75 32.91
N GLU A 260 11.82 20.19 32.33
CA GLU A 260 11.80 21.05 31.14
C GLU A 260 11.28 20.33 29.89
N GLU A 261 11.62 19.06 29.71
CA GLU A 261 11.14 18.20 28.61
C GLU A 261 9.60 18.08 28.62
N ILE A 262 9.00 17.90 29.81
CA ILE A 262 7.54 17.89 30.00
C ILE A 262 6.92 19.27 29.73
N ARG A 263 7.60 20.35 30.14
CA ARG A 263 7.09 21.73 30.04
C ARG A 263 7.12 22.28 28.62
N ASN A 264 8.11 21.91 27.80
CA ASN A 264 8.31 22.46 26.48
C ASN A 264 7.49 21.79 25.36
N LYS A 265 6.65 20.78 25.66
CA LYS A 265 5.89 20.00 24.65
C LYS A 265 6.73 19.65 23.40
N THR A 266 8.04 19.42 23.55
CA THR A 266 8.93 19.10 22.43
C THR A 266 8.92 17.59 22.14
N ILE A 267 7.72 17.01 22.17
CA ILE A 267 7.42 15.63 21.82
C ILE A 267 6.49 15.65 20.62
#